data_AF-A0A7S4UB12-F1
#
_entry.id   AF-A0A7S4UB12-F1
#
_cell.length_a   1.000
_cell.length_b   1.000
_cell.length_c   1.000
_cell.angle_alpha   90.00
_cell.angle_beta   90.00
_cell.angle_gamma   90.00
#
_symmetry.space_group_name_H-M   'P 1'
#
loop_
_entity.id
_entity.type
_entity.pdbx_description
1 polymer ?
#
loop_
_entity_poly.entity_id
_entity_poly.type
_entity_poly.pdbx_seq_one_letter_code
_entity_poly.pdbx_strand_id
1 'polypeptide(L)'
;AVMNGGWGGVMPSKLEAVLRDTGARWVPGLRVRCEACGYAARQRCEAGPPKLFTYSELFAGIGGFRIALDKLGGRSIFASELDAEARQVYAANFGEAPCGDITEIEADEIGPHDLLTAGFPCQPFSSMGEARGLEDPRGVLYLEIVRVLRACQPRAFILENVSNLLYL
;
A
#
# COMPACT_ATOMS: atom_id res chain seq x y z
N ALA A 1 -32.93 -17.38 5.52
CA ALA A 1 -33.40 -16.10 4.96
C ALA A 1 -32.18 -15.32 4.48
N VAL A 2 -32.09 -15.07 3.18
CA VAL A 2 -31.00 -14.34 2.54
C VAL A 2 -31.14 -12.86 2.92
N MET A 3 -30.23 -12.34 3.74
CA MET A 3 -30.12 -10.89 3.94
C MET A 3 -29.25 -10.33 2.82
N ASN A 4 -29.90 -9.62 1.91
CA ASN A 4 -29.29 -8.76 0.92
C ASN A 4 -28.49 -7.66 1.63
N GLY A 5 -27.17 -7.72 1.47
CA GLY A 5 -26.22 -6.73 1.98
C GLY A 5 -24.85 -7.00 1.34
N GLY A 6 -24.85 -7.15 0.02
CA GLY A 6 -23.67 -7.52 -0.75
C GLY A 6 -22.69 -6.36 -0.88
N TRP A 7 -21.67 -6.34 -0.02
CA TRP A 7 -20.38 -5.73 -0.37
C TRP A 7 -19.64 -6.67 -1.32
N GLY A 8 -20.22 -6.93 -2.50
CA GLY A 8 -19.54 -7.62 -3.59
C GLY A 8 -18.65 -6.61 -4.29
N GLY A 9 -17.44 -6.39 -3.77
CA GLY A 9 -16.49 -5.44 -4.36
C GLY A 9 -16.15 -5.84 -5.80
N VAL A 10 -16.60 -5.05 -6.76
CA VAL A 10 -16.17 -5.15 -8.16
C VAL A 10 -14.68 -4.77 -8.21
N MET A 11 -13.84 -5.59 -8.83
CA MET A 11 -12.43 -5.22 -9.05
C MET A 11 -12.41 -4.02 -10.01
N PRO A 12 -11.74 -2.91 -9.65
CA PRO A 12 -11.62 -1.78 -10.57
C PRO A 12 -10.92 -2.21 -11.86
N SER A 13 -11.47 -1.82 -13.01
CA SER A 13 -11.01 -2.23 -14.35
C SER A 13 -9.53 -1.91 -14.58
N LYS A 14 -9.03 -0.82 -13.98
CA LYS A 14 -7.61 -0.42 -14.06
C LYS A 14 -6.70 -1.32 -13.22
N LEU A 15 -7.19 -1.80 -12.08
CA LEU A 15 -6.45 -2.74 -11.23
C LEU A 15 -6.38 -4.13 -11.88
N GLU A 16 -7.43 -4.53 -12.59
CA GLU A 16 -7.45 -5.76 -13.38
C GLU A 16 -6.33 -5.77 -14.44
N ALA A 17 -6.15 -4.67 -15.18
CA ALA A 17 -5.12 -4.56 -16.21
C ALA A 17 -3.71 -4.74 -15.64
N VAL A 18 -3.47 -4.31 -14.40
CA VAL A 18 -2.17 -4.37 -13.73
C VAL A 18 -1.90 -5.76 -13.17
N LEU A 19 -2.92 -6.42 -12.62
CA LEU A 19 -2.81 -7.72 -11.98
C LEU A 19 -2.94 -8.90 -12.96
N ARG A 20 -3.36 -8.65 -14.21
CA ARG A 20 -3.60 -9.67 -15.23
C ARG A 20 -2.40 -10.61 -15.46
N ASP A 21 -1.19 -10.07 -15.40
CA ASP A 21 0.04 -10.79 -15.70
C ASP A 21 0.83 -11.21 -14.46
N THR A 22 0.36 -10.87 -13.26
CA THR A 22 1.07 -11.15 -11.99
C THR A 22 0.63 -12.46 -11.34
N GLY A 23 -0.39 -13.14 -11.89
CA GLY A 23 -1.01 -14.32 -11.28
C GLY A 23 -1.81 -14.00 -10.00
N ALA A 24 -1.97 -12.71 -9.65
CA ALA A 24 -2.70 -12.29 -8.47
C ALA A 24 -4.22 -12.48 -8.66
N ARG A 25 -4.90 -12.98 -7.61
CA ARG A 25 -6.35 -13.21 -7.60
C ARG A 25 -7.05 -12.16 -6.74
N TRP A 26 -7.98 -11.42 -7.33
CA TRP A 26 -8.88 -10.54 -6.57
C TRP A 26 -9.86 -11.35 -5.71
N VAL A 27 -9.95 -10.98 -4.44
CA VAL A 27 -10.89 -11.58 -3.48
C VAL A 27 -11.62 -10.44 -2.76
N PRO A 28 -12.88 -10.14 -3.12
CA PRO A 28 -13.63 -9.09 -2.45
C PRO A 28 -13.97 -9.49 -1.01
N GLY A 29 -13.97 -8.51 -0.11
CA GLY A 29 -14.34 -8.72 1.29
C GLY A 29 -13.41 -9.69 2.01
N LEU A 30 -12.09 -9.55 1.80
CA LEU A 30 -11.06 -10.36 2.44
C LEU A 30 -11.32 -10.44 3.94
N ARG A 31 -11.80 -11.61 4.38
CA ARG A 31 -11.93 -11.97 5.78
C ARG A 31 -10.66 -12.72 6.16
N VAL A 32 -9.71 -12.01 6.78
CA VAL A 32 -8.50 -12.63 7.32
C VAL A 32 -8.93 -13.62 8.40
N ARG A 33 -8.90 -14.92 8.06
CA ARG A 33 -9.19 -15.98 9.03
C ARG A 33 -7.99 -16.08 9.96
N CYS A 34 -8.24 -15.83 11.24
CA CYS A 34 -7.32 -16.30 12.26
C CYS A 34 -7.46 -17.83 12.33
N GLU A 35 -6.42 -18.55 11.91
CA GLU A 35 -6.36 -20.01 11.96
C GLU A 35 -6.56 -20.54 13.39
N ALA A 36 -6.19 -19.74 14.40
CA ALA A 36 -6.34 -20.11 15.81
C ALA A 36 -7.78 -19.98 16.34
N CYS A 37 -8.62 -19.08 15.83
CA CYS A 37 -9.95 -18.81 16.41
C CYS A 37 -11.13 -18.88 15.43
N GLY A 38 -10.90 -19.19 14.16
CA GLY A 38 -11.94 -19.63 13.23
C GLY A 38 -13.13 -18.67 13.03
N TYR A 39 -12.95 -17.37 13.29
CA TYR A 39 -14.00 -16.32 13.31
C TYR A 39 -15.07 -16.43 14.41
N ALA A 40 -14.97 -17.38 15.36
CA ALA A 40 -16.03 -17.63 16.35
C ALA A 40 -16.06 -16.62 17.52
N ALA A 41 -14.99 -15.87 17.76
CA ALA A 41 -14.89 -15.05 18.96
C ALA A 41 -14.87 -13.55 18.65
N ARG A 42 -15.82 -12.82 19.23
CA ARG A 42 -15.73 -11.36 19.51
C ARG A 42 -14.61 -11.03 20.53
N GLN A 43 -13.73 -11.98 20.85
CA GLN A 43 -12.59 -11.80 21.75
C GLN A 43 -11.33 -11.67 20.89
N ARG A 44 -10.47 -10.71 21.22
CA ARG A 44 -9.17 -10.54 20.57
C ARG A 44 -8.41 -11.87 20.73
N CYS A 45 -8.20 -12.58 19.63
CA CYS A 45 -7.35 -13.75 19.63
C CYS A 45 -5.94 -13.24 19.96
N GLU A 46 -5.26 -13.85 20.94
CA GLU A 46 -3.90 -13.47 21.28
C GLU A 46 -3.04 -13.64 20.03
N ALA A 47 -2.52 -12.52 19.51
CA ALA A 47 -1.58 -12.60 18.42
C ALA A 47 -0.38 -13.40 18.93
N GLY A 48 -0.03 -14.49 18.24
CA GLY A 48 1.25 -15.14 18.46
C GLY A 48 2.39 -14.12 18.31
N PRO A 49 3.60 -14.43 18.81
CA PRO A 49 4.73 -13.51 18.72
C PRO A 49 4.89 -13.05 17.27
N PRO A 50 5.08 -11.74 17.03
CA PRO A 50 5.16 -11.20 15.68
C PRO A 50 6.28 -11.93 14.93
N LYS A 51 5.95 -12.48 13.76
CA LYS A 51 6.99 -12.99 12.85
C LYS A 51 7.72 -11.78 12.31
N LEU A 52 9.05 -11.79 12.39
CA LEU A 52 9.87 -10.75 11.78
C LEU A 52 9.65 -10.72 10.28
N PHE A 53 9.46 -9.53 9.71
CA PHE A 53 9.35 -9.31 8.27
C PHE A 53 9.97 -7.97 7.90
N THR A 54 10.32 -7.81 6.63
CA THR A 54 10.84 -6.56 6.08
C THR A 54 9.79 -5.87 5.23
N TYR A 55 9.80 -4.54 5.22
CA TYR A 55 8.88 -3.78 4.39
C TYR A 55 9.53 -2.53 3.80
N SER A 56 8.94 -2.08 2.69
CA SER A 56 9.30 -0.83 2.01
C SER A 56 8.08 0.05 1.85
N GLU A 57 8.25 1.36 2.03
CA GLU A 57 7.16 2.35 2.02
C GLU A 57 7.34 3.34 0.88
N LEU A 58 6.41 3.39 -0.07
CA LEU A 58 6.32 4.47 -1.06
C LEU A 58 5.33 5.51 -0.57
N PHE A 59 5.61 6.79 -0.78
CA PHE A 59 4.75 7.89 -0.29
C PHE A 59 4.56 7.79 1.23
N ALA A 60 5.68 7.73 1.95
CA ALA A 60 5.72 7.39 3.37
C ALA A 60 5.04 8.44 4.27
N GLY A 61 4.88 9.67 3.78
CA GLY A 61 4.38 10.81 4.54
C GLY A 61 5.18 10.97 5.83
N ILE A 62 4.48 11.01 6.96
CA ILE A 62 5.07 11.09 8.30
C ILE A 62 5.26 9.72 8.98
N GLY A 63 5.11 8.61 8.24
CA GLY A 63 5.36 7.25 8.73
C GLY A 63 4.17 6.56 9.39
N GLY A 64 2.96 6.78 8.88
CA GLY A 64 1.75 6.13 9.40
C GLY A 64 1.80 4.59 9.32
N PHE A 65 2.24 4.04 8.18
CA PHE A 65 2.46 2.60 8.01
C PHE A 65 3.51 2.08 8.97
N ARG A 66 4.67 2.74 9.04
CA ARG A 66 5.77 2.39 9.92
C ARG A 66 5.37 2.20 11.37
N ILE A 67 4.61 3.15 11.95
CA ILE A 67 4.13 3.04 13.33
C ILE A 67 3.35 1.74 13.56
N ALA A 68 2.54 1.32 12.59
CA ALA A 68 1.75 0.10 12.69
C ALA A 68 2.61 -1.14 12.45
N LEU A 69 3.47 -1.13 11.42
CA LEU A 69 4.26 -2.29 11.01
C LEU A 69 5.39 -2.61 11.97
N ASP A 70 6.09 -1.60 12.52
CA ASP A 70 7.14 -1.81 13.52
C ASP A 70 6.58 -2.49 14.78
N LYS A 71 5.36 -2.11 15.21
CA LYS A 71 4.67 -2.77 16.34
C LYS A 71 4.31 -4.22 16.06
N LEU A 72 4.22 -4.61 14.78
CA LEU A 72 3.93 -5.97 14.33
C LEU A 72 5.23 -6.77 14.05
N GLY A 73 6.40 -6.26 14.43
CA GLY A 73 7.69 -6.90 14.17
C GLY A 73 8.23 -6.69 12.76
N GLY A 74 7.68 -5.73 12.02
CA GLY A 74 8.22 -5.28 10.76
C GLY A 74 9.51 -4.49 10.95
N ARG A 75 10.38 -4.53 9.94
CA ARG A 75 11.54 -3.65 9.83
C ARG A 75 11.48 -2.91 8.50
N SER A 76 11.41 -1.59 8.55
CA SER A 76 11.56 -0.76 7.34
C SER A 76 12.97 -0.96 6.78
N ILE A 77 13.06 -1.26 5.48
CA ILE A 77 14.34 -1.29 4.76
C ILE A 77 14.48 -0.14 3.76
N PHE A 78 13.36 0.49 3.41
CA PHE A 78 13.29 1.59 2.47
C PHE A 78 12.03 2.41 2.72
N ALA A 79 12.15 3.73 2.61
CA ALA A 79 11.02 4.64 2.58
C ALA A 79 11.29 5.73 1.55
N SER A 80 10.28 6.15 0.78
CA SER A 80 10.36 7.31 -0.12
C SER A 80 9.25 8.31 0.20
N GLU A 81 9.62 9.59 0.28
CA GLU A 81 8.73 10.73 0.45
C GLU A 81 9.32 11.95 -0.26
N LEU A 82 8.51 12.65 -1.05
CA LEU A 82 8.92 13.83 -1.80
C LEU A 82 8.88 15.10 -0.92
N ASP A 83 7.85 15.22 -0.07
CA ASP A 83 7.61 16.41 0.73
C ASP A 83 8.66 16.61 1.81
N ALA A 84 9.34 17.76 1.77
CA ALA A 84 10.47 18.04 2.66
C ALA A 84 10.05 18.15 4.15
N GLU A 85 8.84 18.66 4.43
CA GLU A 85 8.35 18.78 5.81
C GLU A 85 7.98 17.41 6.39
N ALA A 86 7.30 16.58 5.60
CA ALA A 86 6.97 15.22 5.97
C ALA A 86 8.23 14.39 6.25
N ARG A 87 9.27 14.52 5.42
CA ARG A 87 10.58 13.88 5.65
C ARG A 87 11.23 14.34 6.95
N GLN A 88 11.15 15.62 7.29
CA GLN A 88 11.69 16.13 8.56
C GLN A 88 10.95 15.52 9.75
N VAL A 89 9.62 15.46 9.69
CA VAL A 89 8.82 14.82 10.75
C VAL A 89 9.14 13.32 10.83
N TYR A 90 9.24 12.62 9.69
CA TYR A 90 9.61 11.21 9.64
C TYR A 90 10.99 11.00 10.29
N ALA A 91 12.00 11.77 9.90
CA ALA A 91 13.34 11.69 10.47
C ALA A 91 13.37 11.98 11.97
N ALA A 92 12.60 12.96 12.45
CA ALA A 92 12.50 13.28 13.86
C ALA A 92 11.90 12.13 14.70
N ASN A 93 11.01 11.32 14.11
CA ASN A 93 10.37 10.20 14.80
C ASN A 93 11.16 8.89 14.71
N PHE A 94 11.86 8.64 13.59
CA PHE A 94 12.49 7.34 13.31
C PHE A 94 14.02 7.37 13.21
N GLY A 95 14.64 8.55 13.28
CA GLY A 95 16.09 8.71 13.23
C GLY A 95 16.69 8.59 11.82
N GLU A 96 15.85 8.42 10.79
CA GLU A 96 16.25 8.32 9.39
C GLU A 96 15.24 9.04 8.50
N ALA A 97 15.72 9.76 7.50
CA ALA A 97 14.85 10.44 6.54
C ALA A 97 14.52 9.49 5.39
N PRO A 98 13.27 9.48 4.90
CA PRO A 98 12.93 8.79 3.66
C PRO A 98 13.78 9.30 2.50
N CYS A 99 14.01 8.43 1.53
CA CYS A 99 14.51 8.77 0.20
C CYS A 99 13.55 9.77 -0.48
N GLY A 100 14.04 10.54 -1.44
CA GLY A 100 13.27 11.60 -2.11
C GLY A 100 12.26 11.06 -3.12
N ASP A 101 12.21 11.72 -4.27
CA ASP A 101 11.32 11.41 -5.37
C ASP A 101 11.47 9.95 -5.83
N ILE A 102 10.38 9.16 -5.75
CA ILE A 102 10.39 7.76 -6.17
C ILE A 102 10.64 7.59 -7.67
N THR A 103 10.35 8.61 -8.48
CA THR A 103 10.57 8.57 -9.94
C THR A 103 12.06 8.64 -10.30
N GLU A 104 12.91 9.06 -9.37
CA GLU A 104 14.36 9.15 -9.53
C GLU A 104 15.11 7.95 -8.92
N ILE A 105 14.39 7.02 -8.29
CA ILE A 105 14.98 5.89 -7.56
C ILE A 105 14.79 4.61 -8.37
N GLU A 106 15.90 3.94 -8.68
CA GLU A 106 15.87 2.67 -9.38
C GLU A 106 15.35 1.56 -8.46
N ALA A 107 14.60 0.61 -9.03
CA ALA A 107 13.92 -0.40 -8.22
C ALA A 107 14.92 -1.34 -7.50
N ASP A 108 16.11 -1.52 -8.06
CA ASP A 108 17.20 -2.29 -7.47
C ASP A 108 17.76 -1.63 -6.19
N GLU A 109 17.64 -0.30 -6.05
CA GLU A 109 18.09 0.44 -4.87
C GLU A 109 17.17 0.23 -3.65
N ILE A 110 15.91 -0.16 -3.89
CA ILE A 110 14.91 -0.42 -2.83
C ILE A 110 15.24 -1.72 -2.06
N GLY A 111 15.81 -2.70 -2.76
CA GLY A 111 16.13 -4.01 -2.21
C GLY A 111 14.92 -4.92 -1.95
N PRO A 112 15.18 -6.22 -1.69
CA PRO A 112 14.14 -7.21 -1.48
C PRO A 112 13.41 -7.03 -0.14
N HIS A 113 12.08 -7.07 -0.16
CA HIS A 113 11.21 -6.91 1.02
C HIS A 113 10.01 -7.87 0.99
N ASP A 114 9.46 -8.18 2.17
CA ASP A 114 8.27 -9.04 2.28
C ASP A 114 6.96 -8.30 1.95
N LEU A 115 6.89 -7.01 2.29
CA LEU A 115 5.68 -6.18 2.18
C LEU A 115 5.99 -4.81 1.55
N LEU A 116 5.22 -4.43 0.53
CA LEU A 116 5.23 -3.05 0.01
C LEU A 116 4.01 -2.28 0.51
N THR A 117 4.18 -1.07 1.03
CA THR A 117 3.05 -0.17 1.33
C THR A 117 3.11 1.10 0.50
N ALA A 118 1.97 1.60 0.05
CA ALA A 118 1.90 2.87 -0.67
C ALA A 118 0.61 3.65 -0.37
N GLY A 119 0.73 4.85 0.20
CA GLY A 119 -0.34 5.83 0.39
C GLY A 119 -0.29 6.92 -0.68
N PHE A 120 -0.55 6.55 -1.93
CA PHE A 120 -0.23 7.38 -3.09
C PHE A 120 -1.28 8.47 -3.36
N PRO A 121 -0.87 9.67 -3.83
CA PRO A 121 -1.78 10.81 -3.98
C PRO A 121 -2.93 10.57 -4.97
N CYS A 122 -4.15 10.95 -4.57
CA CYS A 122 -5.38 10.79 -5.34
C CYS A 122 -5.66 11.92 -6.37
N GLN A 123 -4.78 12.90 -6.51
CA GLN A 123 -5.13 14.20 -7.09
C GLN A 123 -5.54 14.23 -8.58
N PRO A 124 -5.18 13.29 -9.48
CA PRO A 124 -5.70 13.31 -10.85
C PRO A 124 -7.13 12.75 -10.99
N PHE A 125 -7.75 12.26 -9.91
CA PHE A 125 -9.00 11.49 -9.98
C PHE A 125 -10.15 12.04 -9.11
N SER A 126 -9.97 13.22 -8.52
CA SER A 126 -11.05 13.94 -7.83
C SER A 126 -11.74 14.93 -8.78
N SER A 127 -13.05 15.05 -8.65
CA SER A 127 -13.98 15.86 -9.47
C SER A 127 -13.80 17.40 -9.37
N MET A 128 -12.64 17.87 -8.90
CA MET A 128 -12.31 19.29 -8.69
C MET A 128 -11.04 19.77 -9.43
N GLY A 129 -10.46 18.95 -10.32
CA GLY A 129 -9.35 19.31 -11.20
C GLY A 129 -9.63 18.94 -12.65
N GLU A 130 -9.00 19.64 -13.61
CA GLU A 130 -9.10 19.33 -15.04
C GLU A 130 -8.82 17.83 -15.27
N ALA A 131 -9.84 17.12 -15.75
CA ALA A 131 -9.83 15.68 -15.98
C ALA A 131 -8.85 15.29 -17.10
N ARG A 132 -7.54 15.35 -16.84
CA ARG A 132 -6.48 14.93 -17.77
C ARG A 132 -5.99 13.49 -17.56
N GLY A 133 -6.54 12.76 -16.58
CA GLY A 133 -6.31 11.32 -16.44
C GLY A 133 -4.81 10.93 -16.37
N LEU A 134 -4.37 10.08 -17.31
CA LEU A 134 -2.99 9.56 -17.41
C LEU A 134 -1.98 10.56 -17.99
N GLU A 135 -2.42 11.76 -18.39
CA GLU A 135 -1.54 12.82 -18.91
C GLU A 135 -1.01 13.75 -17.80
N ASP A 136 -1.47 13.59 -16.55
CA ASP A 136 -0.93 14.28 -15.38
C ASP A 136 0.25 13.46 -14.80
N PRO A 137 1.45 14.06 -14.58
CA PRO A 137 2.59 13.37 -13.98
C PRO A 137 2.27 12.73 -12.61
N ARG A 138 1.24 13.21 -11.90
CA ARG A 138 0.79 12.63 -10.62
C ARG A 138 -0.09 11.39 -10.81
N GLY A 139 -0.71 11.22 -11.97
CA GLY A 139 -1.41 9.99 -12.38
C GLY A 139 -0.45 8.87 -12.78
N VAL A 140 0.81 9.22 -13.01
CA VAL A 140 1.94 8.31 -13.29
C VAL A 140 2.51 7.71 -12.01
N LEU A 141 2.28 8.29 -10.82
CA LEU A 141 2.84 7.78 -9.56
C LEU A 141 2.35 6.38 -9.18
N TYR A 142 1.16 5.99 -9.63
CA TYR A 142 0.72 4.59 -9.52
C TYR A 142 1.57 3.64 -10.38
N LEU A 143 2.07 4.09 -11.54
CA LEU A 143 2.97 3.30 -12.38
C LEU A 143 4.31 3.04 -11.68
N GLU A 144 4.77 3.94 -10.81
CA GLU A 144 5.93 3.72 -9.97
C GLU A 144 5.70 2.57 -8.98
N ILE A 145 4.51 2.48 -8.38
CA ILE A 145 4.14 1.33 -7.54
C ILE A 145 4.19 0.05 -8.38
N VAL A 146 3.64 0.06 -9.60
CA VAL A 146 3.68 -1.10 -10.50
C VAL A 146 5.11 -1.47 -10.89
N ARG A 147 5.98 -0.49 -11.16
CA ARG A 147 7.40 -0.68 -11.46
C ARG A 147 8.10 -1.40 -10.31
N VAL A 148 7.93 -0.89 -9.08
CA VAL A 148 8.52 -1.49 -7.87
C VAL A 148 7.94 -2.88 -7.59
N LEU A 149 6.63 -3.07 -7.71
CA LEU A 149 6.00 -4.39 -7.54
C LEU A 149 6.55 -5.42 -8.53
N ARG A 150 6.72 -5.04 -9.81
CA ARG A 150 7.26 -5.92 -10.85
C ARG A 150 8.72 -6.30 -10.61
N ALA A 151 9.53 -5.36 -10.15
CA ALA A 151 10.95 -5.59 -9.88
C ALA A 151 11.17 -6.38 -8.58
N CYS A 152 10.55 -5.96 -7.47
CA CYS A 152 10.84 -6.51 -6.14
C CYS A 152 10.02 -7.77 -5.81
N GLN A 153 8.86 -7.97 -6.48
CA GLN A 153 7.96 -9.12 -6.28
C GLN A 153 7.72 -9.47 -4.79
N PRO A 154 7.27 -8.51 -3.95
CA PRO A 154 7.05 -8.76 -2.53
C PRO A 154 5.93 -9.80 -2.33
N ARG A 155 5.93 -10.45 -1.16
CA ARG A 155 4.93 -11.48 -0.82
C ARG A 155 3.53 -10.90 -0.65
N ALA A 156 3.44 -9.63 -0.24
CA ALA A 156 2.20 -8.89 -0.10
C ALA A 156 2.41 -7.40 -0.37
N PHE A 157 1.32 -6.67 -0.59
CA PHE A 157 1.33 -5.23 -0.66
C PHE A 157 0.05 -4.63 -0.09
N ILE A 158 0.12 -3.39 0.41
CA ILE A 158 -1.01 -2.60 0.92
C ILE A 158 -1.02 -1.26 0.20
N LEU A 159 -2.11 -0.98 -0.51
CA LEU A 159 -2.32 0.31 -1.17
C LEU A 159 -3.45 1.04 -0.45
N GLU A 160 -3.19 2.28 -0.03
CA GLU A 160 -4.19 3.16 0.57
C GLU A 160 -4.47 4.32 -0.38
N ASN A 161 -5.75 4.64 -0.51
CA ASN A 161 -6.24 5.77 -1.29
C ASN A 161 -7.65 6.14 -0.83
N VAL A 162 -8.14 7.32 -1.20
CA VAL A 162 -9.51 7.75 -0.91
C VAL A 162 -10.55 6.96 -1.73
N SER A 163 -11.78 6.92 -1.22
CA SER A 163 -12.89 6.09 -1.71
C SER A 163 -13.21 6.24 -3.21
N ASN A 164 -12.85 7.37 -3.83
CA ASN A 164 -13.11 7.63 -5.25
C ASN A 164 -12.25 6.80 -6.21
N LEU A 165 -11.24 6.06 -5.72
CA LEU A 165 -10.43 5.16 -6.54
C LEU A 165 -11.26 4.05 -7.23
N LEU A 166 -12.37 3.61 -6.63
CA LEU A 166 -13.19 2.50 -7.14
C LEU A 166 -14.18 2.89 -8.25
N TYR A 167 -14.40 4.19 -8.49
CA TYR A 167 -15.32 4.68 -9.51
C TYR A 167 -14.62 5.10 -10.81
N LEU A 168 -13.38 4.61 -11.01
CA LEU A 168 -12.54 4.82 -12.19
C LEU A 168 -12.65 3.72 -13.24
#